data_AF-A0A554GKZ6-F1
#
_entry.id   AF-A0A554GKZ6-F1
#
_cell.length_a   1.000
_cell.length_b   1.000
_cell.length_c   1.000
_cell.angle_alpha   90.00
_cell.angle_beta   90.00
_cell.angle_gamma   90.00
#
_symmetry.space_group_name_H-M   'P 1'
#
loop_
_entity.id
_entity.type
_entity.pdbx_description
1 polymer ?
#
loop_
_entity_poly.entity_id
_entity_poly.type
_entity_poly.pdbx_seq_one_letter_code
_entity_poly.pdbx_strand_id
1 'polypeptide(L)'
;MSGRLGELLVRENLISVQQLRKAQEEQQKSGARIGTALIKTGAIEESKLTDFLSKQYGVPAINLKDFDIDPDIIKLVPKEVAEKHLVIPVNRAGPSLIVAMCDPSNIFAVDDLKFLTGYNIEAVVASEISIRESIERYYAEKGPSLEDIVGDVSDDIEVAKEEQENLDEMAKAADDAPVVKLVNLILMDAIKKRASDIHIEPYEKDFRVRFRIDGVMYEVMRPPMKLRNAITSRLKIMASLDISERRLPQDGRIKIKIGGGKEMDFRVSVCPTLFGEKVVMRLLDKSNLQLDMTKLGFDAQPLAWFKEAIDRPYGMVLVTGPTGSGKTTTLYSALSSLNDVGTNICTAEDPVEFNFAGINQVQMHEDIGLNFAAGLRSFLRQDPDIIMIGEIRDFETAEIGVKAALTGHLVLSTLHTNDAPGTVSRLLNMGIEPFLVTASLNLILAQRLARRLCPACKRPAEKVDEQALIDAGIPPDKMGTFTMYEKVGCRECNDRGYRGRVAIYEVMPFWDGLKELVINGASAAELKQEAIRLGMSSLRMSALRKLMDGMTTLEEVVGNTAPDRF
;
A
#
# COMPACT_ATOMS: atom_id res chain seq x y z
N MET A 1 36.50 27.01 -28.70
CA MET A 1 37.73 26.24 -29.01
C MET A 1 37.52 25.06 -29.96
N SER A 2 36.29 24.77 -30.43
CA SER A 2 35.98 23.63 -31.30
C SER A 2 36.61 23.67 -32.71
N GLY A 3 37.08 24.83 -33.19
CA GLY A 3 37.76 24.95 -34.49
C GLY A 3 39.20 24.42 -34.52
N ARG A 4 39.90 24.34 -33.37
CA ARG A 4 41.33 23.97 -33.33
C ARG A 4 41.60 22.47 -33.47
N LEU A 5 40.71 21.59 -32.97
CA LEU A 5 40.95 20.14 -32.99
C LEU A 5 41.01 19.58 -34.43
N GLY A 6 40.07 20.00 -35.28
CA GLY A 6 40.03 19.58 -36.68
C GLY A 6 41.27 20.00 -37.48
N GLU A 7 41.74 21.22 -37.27
CA GLU A 7 42.95 21.74 -37.94
C GLU A 7 44.22 21.00 -37.47
N LEU A 8 44.31 20.66 -36.18
CA LEU A 8 45.42 19.89 -35.63
C LEU A 8 45.48 18.47 -36.20
N LEU A 9 44.32 17.81 -36.34
CA LEU A 9 44.25 16.48 -36.94
C LEU A 9 44.64 16.47 -38.43
N VAL A 10 44.36 17.56 -39.17
CA VAL A 10 44.83 17.73 -40.56
C VAL A 10 46.35 17.94 -40.61
N ARG A 11 46.91 18.74 -39.69
CA ARG A 11 48.37 19.01 -39.64
C ARG A 11 49.19 17.75 -39.36
N GLU A 12 48.66 16.85 -38.55
CA GLU A 12 49.28 15.55 -38.22
C GLU A 12 48.97 14.46 -39.26
N ASN A 13 48.37 14.81 -40.41
CA ASN A 13 47.98 13.90 -41.49
C ASN A 13 47.06 12.74 -41.06
N LEU A 14 46.28 12.92 -39.98
CA LEU A 14 45.32 11.91 -39.51
C LEU A 14 43.99 11.97 -40.28
N ILE A 15 43.63 13.14 -40.82
CA ILE A 15 42.44 13.36 -41.65
C ILE A 15 42.76 14.33 -42.79
N SER A 16 42.03 14.24 -43.91
CA SER A 16 42.11 15.20 -45.01
C SER A 16 41.23 16.43 -44.78
N VAL A 17 41.55 17.54 -45.47
CA VAL A 17 40.73 18.76 -45.46
C VAL A 17 39.29 18.49 -45.94
N GLN A 18 39.11 17.56 -46.88
CA GLN A 18 37.78 17.16 -47.37
C GLN A 18 36.98 16.39 -46.30
N GLN A 19 37.64 15.47 -45.58
CA GLN A 19 37.02 14.75 -44.46
C GLN A 19 36.65 15.69 -43.31
N LEU A 20 37.51 16.67 -43.00
CA LEU A 20 37.21 17.69 -41.99
C LEU A 20 35.97 18.52 -42.36
N ARG A 21 35.86 18.96 -43.62
CA ARG A 21 34.67 19.71 -44.09
C ARG A 21 33.39 18.88 -43.95
N LYS A 22 33.43 17.61 -44.34
CA LYS A 22 32.29 16.68 -44.21
C LYS A 22 31.87 16.50 -42.74
N ALA A 23 32.83 16.40 -41.83
CA ALA A 23 32.56 16.32 -40.40
C ALA A 23 32.04 17.65 -39.80
N GLN A 24 32.46 18.80 -40.32
CA GLN A 24 31.93 20.11 -39.91
C GLN A 24 30.47 20.30 -40.34
N GLU A 25 30.10 19.84 -41.54
CA GLU A 25 28.71 19.82 -41.99
C GLU A 25 27.84 18.91 -41.10
N GLU A 26 28.35 17.72 -40.76
CA GLU A 26 27.66 16.80 -39.85
C GLU A 26 27.55 17.37 -38.42
N GLN A 27 28.58 18.07 -37.94
CA GLN A 27 28.54 18.79 -36.68
C GLN A 27 27.45 19.87 -36.67
N GLN A 28 27.28 20.63 -37.76
CA GLN A 28 26.22 21.64 -37.85
C GLN A 28 24.82 21.02 -37.85
N LYS A 29 24.65 19.83 -38.47
CA LYS A 29 23.37 19.12 -38.50
C LYS A 29 23.02 18.45 -37.17
N SER A 30 24.00 17.82 -36.53
CA SER A 30 23.78 16.98 -35.34
C SER A 30 23.99 17.71 -34.01
N GLY A 31 24.61 18.89 -34.02
CA GLY A 31 25.02 19.61 -32.82
C GLY A 31 26.15 18.92 -32.02
N ALA A 32 26.72 17.82 -32.53
CA ALA A 32 27.75 17.06 -31.85
C ALA A 32 29.13 17.76 -31.89
N ARG A 33 30.05 17.36 -31.00
CA ARG A 33 31.44 17.83 -31.05
C ARG A 33 32.15 17.30 -32.30
N ILE A 34 33.15 18.05 -32.77
CA ILE A 34 33.85 17.75 -34.04
C ILE A 34 34.53 16.38 -34.01
N GLY A 35 35.06 15.94 -32.85
CA GLY A 35 35.65 14.60 -32.70
C GLY A 35 34.64 13.48 -32.94
N THR A 36 33.44 13.62 -32.37
CA THR A 36 32.33 12.66 -32.54
C THR A 36 31.80 12.66 -33.97
N ALA A 37 31.73 13.83 -34.63
CA ALA A 37 31.38 13.93 -36.04
C ALA A 37 32.43 13.29 -36.97
N LEU A 38 33.72 13.39 -36.63
CA LEU A 38 34.80 12.74 -37.38
C LEU A 38 34.74 11.20 -37.29
N ILE A 39 34.38 10.65 -36.12
CA ILE A 39 34.17 9.20 -35.97
C ILE A 39 32.94 8.75 -36.77
N LYS A 40 31.80 9.45 -36.62
CA LYS A 40 30.54 9.10 -37.31
C LYS A 40 30.64 9.13 -38.84
N THR A 41 31.40 10.07 -39.38
CA THR A 41 31.63 10.19 -40.83
C THR A 41 32.67 9.21 -41.37
N GLY A 42 33.27 8.38 -40.50
CA GLY A 42 34.32 7.42 -40.85
C GLY A 42 35.66 8.08 -41.18
N ALA A 43 35.88 9.33 -40.76
CA ALA A 43 37.10 10.08 -41.06
C ALA A 43 38.28 9.65 -40.19
N ILE A 44 38.03 9.21 -38.96
CA ILE A 44 39.06 8.74 -38.02
C ILE A 44 38.51 7.61 -37.14
N GLU A 45 39.35 6.64 -36.81
CA GLU A 45 39.02 5.60 -35.82
C GLU A 45 39.07 6.17 -34.40
N GLU A 46 38.21 5.65 -33.52
CA GLU A 46 38.08 6.10 -32.12
C GLU A 46 39.39 5.97 -31.32
N SER A 47 40.13 4.88 -31.52
CA SER A 47 41.44 4.64 -30.89
C SER A 47 42.47 5.70 -31.29
N LYS A 48 42.56 6.01 -32.60
CA LYS A 48 43.49 7.01 -33.13
C LYS A 48 43.16 8.42 -32.64
N LEU A 49 41.89 8.75 -32.48
CA LEU A 49 41.47 10.04 -31.92
C LEU A 49 41.87 10.14 -30.44
N THR A 50 41.65 9.08 -29.66
CA THR A 50 41.96 9.05 -28.22
C THR A 50 43.47 9.11 -27.98
N ASP A 51 44.27 8.38 -28.77
CA ASP A 51 45.75 8.43 -28.73
C ASP A 51 46.29 9.82 -29.07
N PHE A 52 45.68 10.47 -30.08
CA PHE A 52 46.04 11.84 -30.44
C PHE A 52 45.76 12.83 -29.30
N LEU A 53 44.58 12.74 -28.69
CA LEU A 53 44.20 13.60 -27.56
C LEU A 53 45.10 13.34 -26.33
N SER A 54 45.45 12.08 -26.05
CA SER A 54 46.39 11.73 -24.98
C SER A 54 47.75 12.42 -25.15
N LYS A 55 48.31 12.38 -26.36
CA LYS A 55 49.59 13.08 -26.68
C LYS A 55 49.45 14.60 -26.59
N GLN A 56 48.33 15.15 -27.05
CA GLN A 56 48.10 16.59 -27.08
C GLN A 56 47.93 17.18 -25.67
N TYR A 57 47.25 16.48 -24.77
CA TYR A 57 46.96 16.94 -23.41
C TYR A 57 47.94 16.42 -22.36
N GLY A 58 48.86 15.51 -22.72
CA GLY A 58 49.87 14.97 -21.81
C GLY A 58 49.29 14.07 -20.71
N VAL A 59 48.12 13.47 -20.96
CA VAL A 59 47.41 12.60 -20.00
C VAL A 59 47.15 11.22 -20.61
N PRO A 60 47.13 10.13 -19.80
CA PRO A 60 46.90 8.79 -20.32
C PRO A 60 45.54 8.62 -21.01
N ALA A 61 45.49 7.83 -22.08
CA ALA A 61 44.24 7.35 -22.66
C ALA A 61 43.73 6.11 -21.90
N ILE A 62 42.41 5.96 -21.82
CA ILE A 62 41.76 4.76 -21.28
C ILE A 62 40.68 4.25 -22.22
N ASN A 63 40.61 2.93 -22.38
CA ASN A 63 39.49 2.26 -23.04
C ASN A 63 38.50 1.77 -21.99
N LEU A 64 37.37 2.45 -21.83
CA LEU A 64 36.37 2.13 -20.81
C LEU A 64 35.70 0.75 -21.00
N LYS A 65 35.81 0.13 -22.18
CA LYS A 65 35.25 -1.20 -22.46
C LYS A 65 36.00 -2.33 -21.75
N ASP A 66 37.27 -2.10 -21.44
CA ASP A 66 38.17 -3.11 -20.86
C ASP A 66 38.18 -3.09 -19.32
N PHE A 67 37.44 -2.17 -18.69
CA PHE A 67 37.40 -1.99 -17.24
C PHE A 67 36.00 -2.24 -16.68
N ASP A 68 35.96 -2.92 -15.54
CA ASP A 68 34.77 -3.02 -14.69
C ASP A 68 34.93 -2.06 -13.50
N ILE A 69 34.08 -1.04 -13.41
CA ILE A 69 34.21 0.03 -12.43
C ILE A 69 33.43 -0.35 -11.17
N ASP A 70 34.08 -0.25 -10.01
CA ASP A 70 33.46 -0.55 -8.73
C ASP A 70 32.24 0.36 -8.47
N PRO A 71 31.05 -0.19 -8.13
CA PRO A 71 29.86 0.59 -7.83
C PRO A 71 30.05 1.67 -6.75
N ASP A 72 30.95 1.48 -5.79
CA ASP A 72 31.23 2.48 -4.76
C ASP A 72 32.03 3.68 -5.30
N ILE A 73 32.74 3.52 -6.42
CA ILE A 73 33.45 4.60 -7.12
C ILE A 73 32.47 5.39 -7.99
N ILE A 74 31.53 4.72 -8.65
CA ILE A 74 30.47 5.36 -9.44
C ILE A 74 29.62 6.30 -8.57
N LYS A 75 29.30 5.91 -7.33
CA LYS A 75 28.51 6.72 -6.38
C LYS A 75 29.18 8.03 -5.96
N LEU A 76 30.50 8.18 -6.15
CA LEU A 76 31.21 9.41 -5.78
C LEU A 76 30.80 10.59 -6.65
N VAL A 77 30.36 10.34 -7.89
CA VAL A 77 29.94 11.37 -8.84
C VAL A 77 28.47 11.14 -9.19
N PRO A 78 27.54 12.06 -8.84
CA PRO A 78 26.14 11.96 -9.23
C PRO A 78 25.94 11.91 -10.75
N LYS A 79 24.89 11.23 -11.21
CA LYS A 79 24.58 11.04 -12.64
C LYS A 79 24.47 12.38 -13.37
N GLU A 80 23.81 13.36 -12.76
CA GLU A 80 23.58 14.67 -13.36
C GLU A 80 24.90 15.41 -13.61
N VAL A 81 25.87 15.23 -12.71
CA VAL A 81 27.22 15.82 -12.81
C VAL A 81 28.04 15.08 -13.88
N ALA A 82 27.96 13.74 -13.89
CA ALA A 82 28.60 12.90 -14.90
C ALA A 82 28.11 13.24 -16.33
N GLU A 83 26.79 13.41 -16.51
CA GLU A 83 26.17 13.79 -17.78
C GLU A 83 26.49 15.24 -18.19
N LYS A 84 26.35 16.19 -17.24
CA LYS A 84 26.60 17.62 -17.50
C LYS A 84 28.04 17.88 -17.96
N HIS A 85 29.02 17.22 -17.32
CA HIS A 85 30.43 17.42 -17.62
C HIS A 85 31.00 16.40 -18.61
N LEU A 86 30.22 15.38 -19.01
CA LEU A 86 30.65 14.24 -19.83
C LEU A 86 31.90 13.57 -19.27
N VAL A 87 31.77 13.07 -18.04
CA VAL A 87 32.84 12.44 -17.26
C VAL A 87 32.35 11.16 -16.59
N ILE A 88 33.26 10.23 -16.29
CA ILE A 88 32.95 9.05 -15.47
C ILE A 88 34.11 8.72 -14.52
N PRO A 89 33.87 8.51 -13.21
CA PRO A 89 34.92 8.10 -12.29
C PRO A 89 35.32 6.64 -12.60
N VAL A 90 36.62 6.37 -12.66
CA VAL A 90 37.16 5.07 -13.07
C VAL A 90 37.77 4.32 -11.89
N ASN A 91 38.58 5.00 -11.08
CA ASN A 91 39.27 4.37 -9.96
C ASN A 91 39.63 5.40 -8.88
N ARG A 92 39.91 4.95 -7.66
CA ARG A 92 40.39 5.79 -6.55
C ARG A 92 41.70 5.24 -6.00
N ALA A 93 42.73 6.07 -5.96
CA ALA A 93 44.02 5.76 -5.36
C ALA A 93 44.31 6.74 -4.21
N GLY A 94 44.00 6.34 -2.98
CA GLY A 94 44.19 7.17 -1.78
C GLY A 94 43.38 8.49 -1.86
N PRO A 95 44.03 9.67 -1.84
CA PRO A 95 43.37 10.97 -1.94
C PRO A 95 43.07 11.41 -3.40
N SER A 96 43.43 10.60 -4.40
CA SER A 96 43.19 10.89 -5.82
C SER A 96 42.04 10.06 -6.40
N LEU A 97 41.17 10.70 -7.18
CA LEU A 97 40.10 10.09 -7.97
C LEU A 97 40.47 10.21 -9.45
N ILE A 98 40.61 9.06 -10.12
CA ILE A 98 40.88 8.97 -11.56
C ILE A 98 39.55 9.10 -12.29
N VAL A 99 39.43 10.09 -13.17
CA VAL A 99 38.20 10.41 -13.90
C VAL A 99 38.46 10.42 -15.40
N ALA A 100 37.68 9.65 -16.15
CA ALA A 100 37.72 9.68 -17.59
C ALA A 100 36.92 10.87 -18.13
N MET A 101 37.55 11.70 -18.95
CA MET A 101 37.00 12.94 -19.48
C MET A 101 37.22 13.03 -20.99
N CYS A 102 36.24 13.58 -21.70
CA CYS A 102 36.37 13.86 -23.14
C CYS A 102 37.30 15.06 -23.41
N ASP A 103 37.38 16.01 -22.48
CA ASP A 103 38.24 17.20 -22.58
C ASP A 103 38.90 17.50 -21.22
N PRO A 104 40.14 17.02 -20.99
CA PRO A 104 40.89 17.28 -19.77
C PRO A 104 41.25 18.76 -19.54
N SER A 105 41.11 19.63 -20.57
CA SER A 105 41.37 21.06 -20.42
C SER A 105 40.21 21.84 -19.80
N ASN A 106 39.09 21.17 -19.53
CA ASN A 106 37.94 21.77 -18.86
C ASN A 106 38.17 21.89 -17.35
N ILE A 107 38.92 22.93 -16.95
CA ILE A 107 39.29 23.20 -15.56
C ILE A 107 38.04 23.33 -14.67
N PHE A 108 36.94 23.90 -15.17
CA PHE A 108 35.68 23.99 -14.41
C PHE A 108 35.10 22.63 -14.04
N ALA A 109 35.13 21.66 -14.97
CA ALA A 109 34.68 20.31 -14.67
C ALA A 109 35.58 19.62 -13.62
N VAL A 110 36.89 19.86 -13.69
CA VAL A 110 37.86 19.34 -12.72
C VAL A 110 37.63 19.95 -11.33
N ASP A 111 37.42 21.26 -11.25
CA ASP A 111 37.18 21.98 -9.99
C ASP A 111 35.82 21.61 -9.37
N ASP A 112 34.76 21.49 -10.19
CA ASP A 112 33.43 21.06 -9.73
C ASP A 112 33.48 19.63 -9.15
N LEU A 113 34.19 18.72 -9.83
CA LEU A 113 34.40 17.35 -9.34
C LEU A 113 35.26 17.33 -8.06
N LYS A 114 36.29 18.17 -7.98
CA LYS A 114 37.14 18.29 -6.78
C LYS A 114 36.34 18.80 -5.59
N PHE A 115 35.52 19.83 -5.78
CA PHE A 115 34.65 20.40 -4.75
C PHE A 115 33.60 19.39 -4.27
N LEU A 116 32.99 18.67 -5.20
CA LEU A 116 31.91 17.72 -4.91
C LEU A 116 32.42 16.45 -4.23
N THR A 117 33.55 15.90 -4.69
CA THR A 117 34.05 14.60 -4.22
C THR A 117 35.04 14.73 -3.05
N GLY A 118 35.68 15.90 -2.89
CA GLY A 118 36.73 16.13 -1.90
C GLY A 118 38.08 15.47 -2.24
N TYR A 119 38.21 14.82 -3.40
CA TYR A 119 39.44 14.18 -3.88
C TYR A 119 40.19 15.04 -4.89
N ASN A 120 41.50 14.83 -5.01
CA ASN A 120 42.25 15.37 -6.15
C ASN A 120 41.85 14.61 -7.42
N ILE A 121 41.56 15.33 -8.50
CA ILE A 121 41.10 14.72 -9.75
C ILE A 121 42.31 14.47 -10.66
N GLU A 122 42.48 13.21 -11.06
CA GLU A 122 43.44 12.78 -12.07
C GLU A 122 42.69 12.45 -13.37
N ALA A 123 42.82 13.32 -14.37
CA ALA A 123 42.09 13.17 -15.63
C ALA A 123 42.78 12.15 -16.57
N VAL A 124 41.99 11.22 -17.11
CA VAL A 124 42.38 10.34 -18.23
C VAL A 124 41.46 10.61 -19.42
N VAL A 125 41.95 10.43 -20.63
CA VAL A 125 41.18 10.72 -21.86
C VAL A 125 40.43 9.47 -22.30
N ALA A 126 39.14 9.63 -22.52
CA ALA A 126 38.31 8.65 -23.21
C ALA A 126 37.46 9.34 -24.29
N SER A 127 36.98 8.57 -25.26
CA SER A 127 36.10 9.12 -26.29
C SER A 127 34.75 9.52 -25.68
N GLU A 128 34.08 10.51 -26.30
CA GLU A 128 32.74 10.93 -25.90
C GLU A 128 31.72 9.77 -25.98
N ILE A 129 31.86 8.90 -26.99
CA ILE A 129 30.98 7.75 -27.20
C ILE A 129 31.15 6.75 -26.06
N SER A 130 32.39 6.37 -25.75
CA SER A 130 32.71 5.44 -24.67
C SER A 130 32.28 5.96 -23.31
N ILE A 131 32.40 7.28 -23.05
CA ILE A 131 31.93 7.89 -21.80
C ILE A 131 30.40 7.82 -21.71
N ARG A 132 29.66 8.17 -22.76
CA ARG A 132 28.19 8.09 -22.77
C ARG A 132 27.70 6.66 -22.59
N GLU A 133 28.26 5.70 -23.33
CA GLU A 133 27.96 4.27 -23.18
C GLU A 133 28.22 3.79 -21.74
N SER A 134 29.29 4.28 -21.12
CA SER A 134 29.63 3.93 -19.73
C SER A 134 28.70 4.61 -18.72
N ILE A 135 28.30 5.87 -18.95
CA ILE A 135 27.32 6.54 -18.11
C ILE A 135 25.99 5.79 -18.16
N GLU A 136 25.53 5.43 -19.36
CA GLU A 136 24.34 4.59 -19.52
C GLU A 136 24.52 3.24 -18.82
N ARG A 137 25.66 2.55 -18.99
CA ARG A 137 25.89 1.23 -18.38
C ARG A 137 25.93 1.25 -16.86
N TYR A 138 26.62 2.21 -16.25
CA TYR A 138 26.87 2.22 -14.80
C TYR A 138 25.84 3.03 -14.01
N TYR A 139 25.18 4.01 -14.64
CA TYR A 139 24.09 4.77 -14.03
C TYR A 139 22.68 4.29 -14.48
N ALA A 140 22.57 3.30 -15.39
CA ALA A 140 21.32 2.57 -15.59
C ALA A 140 21.00 1.67 -14.38
N GLU A 141 20.15 2.20 -13.51
CA GLU A 141 19.32 1.52 -12.52
C GLU A 141 19.96 0.42 -11.65
N LYS A 142 20.63 0.83 -10.56
CA LYS A 142 20.52 0.18 -9.24
C LYS A 142 20.66 1.19 -8.09
N GLY A 143 19.62 1.99 -7.85
CA GLY A 143 19.49 2.81 -6.63
C GLY A 143 18.39 3.87 -6.77
N PRO A 144 17.51 4.09 -5.78
CA PRO A 144 16.36 4.96 -5.94
C PRO A 144 16.77 6.41 -5.70
N SER A 145 16.84 7.23 -6.76
CA SER A 145 16.71 8.68 -6.64
C SER A 145 15.24 9.07 -6.86
N LEU A 146 14.80 10.08 -6.11
CA LEU A 146 13.44 10.62 -6.15
C LEU A 146 13.05 11.22 -7.52
N GLU A 147 14.00 11.36 -8.45
CA GLU A 147 13.83 11.99 -9.75
C GLU A 147 13.45 11.00 -10.85
N ASP A 148 13.88 9.73 -10.78
CA ASP A 148 13.53 8.71 -11.80
C ASP A 148 12.11 8.12 -11.61
N ILE A 149 11.49 8.26 -10.43
CA ILE A 149 10.06 7.94 -10.25
C ILE A 149 9.18 9.02 -10.93
N VAL A 150 9.74 10.16 -11.33
CA VAL A 150 8.98 11.30 -11.87
C VAL A 150 8.84 11.24 -13.40
N GLY A 151 9.68 10.45 -14.09
CA GLY A 151 9.68 10.32 -15.55
C GLY A 151 8.63 9.34 -16.10
N ASP A 152 8.51 8.15 -15.51
CA ASP A 152 7.63 7.08 -16.02
C ASP A 152 6.17 7.17 -15.54
N VAL A 153 5.85 8.12 -14.66
CA VAL A 153 4.53 8.18 -13.98
C VAL A 153 3.55 9.13 -14.68
N SER A 154 4.00 9.91 -15.67
CA SER A 154 3.12 10.85 -16.38
C SER A 154 2.22 10.20 -17.42
N ASP A 155 2.61 9.07 -18.01
CA ASP A 155 1.93 8.52 -19.19
C ASP A 155 0.91 7.41 -18.87
N ASP A 156 0.88 6.90 -17.62
CA ASP A 156 0.06 5.73 -17.24
C ASP A 156 -1.14 6.04 -16.32
N ILE A 157 -1.41 7.31 -16.00
CA ILE A 157 -2.51 7.71 -15.10
C ILE A 157 -3.60 8.45 -15.87
N GLU A 158 -4.59 7.72 -16.37
CA GLU A 158 -5.86 8.30 -16.78
C GLU A 158 -6.82 8.38 -15.58
N VAL A 159 -7.10 9.60 -15.12
CA VAL A 159 -8.21 9.86 -14.20
C VAL A 159 -9.50 9.82 -15.02
N ALA A 160 -10.36 8.83 -14.77
CA ALA A 160 -11.66 8.75 -15.42
C ALA A 160 -12.52 9.93 -14.94
N LYS A 161 -12.76 10.91 -15.82
CA LYS A 161 -13.72 11.99 -15.57
C LYS A 161 -15.12 11.47 -15.85
N GLU A 162 -16.02 11.58 -14.88
CA GLU A 162 -17.46 11.64 -15.16
C GLU A 162 -17.75 13.06 -15.68
N GLU A 163 -18.44 13.16 -16.81
CA GLU A 163 -18.64 14.40 -17.56
C GLU A 163 -19.35 15.47 -16.72
N GLN A 164 -18.61 16.52 -16.38
CA GLN A 164 -19.19 17.84 -16.13
C GLN A 164 -18.21 18.90 -16.60
N GLU A 165 -18.58 19.53 -17.71
CA GLU A 165 -17.91 20.71 -18.25
C GLU A 165 -18.06 21.88 -17.26
N ASN A 166 -16.93 22.47 -16.89
CA ASN A 166 -16.81 23.91 -16.83
C ASN A 166 -15.37 24.30 -17.18
N LEU A 167 -15.26 24.85 -18.39
CA LEU A 167 -14.09 25.52 -18.94
C LEU A 167 -14.01 26.91 -18.29
N ASP A 168 -13.11 27.09 -17.32
CA ASP A 168 -12.47 28.39 -17.02
C ASP A 168 -11.47 28.28 -15.84
N GLU A 169 -10.36 27.54 -15.99
CA GLU A 169 -9.16 27.71 -15.14
C GLU A 169 -7.86 27.34 -15.88
N MET A 170 -7.73 27.63 -17.18
CA MET A 170 -6.51 27.35 -17.97
C MET A 170 -5.33 28.30 -17.68
N ALA A 171 -5.38 29.12 -16.62
CA ALA A 171 -4.37 30.15 -16.33
C ALA A 171 -3.44 29.86 -15.11
N LYS A 172 -3.50 28.68 -14.48
CA LYS A 172 -2.65 28.32 -13.30
C LYS A 172 -1.65 27.18 -13.53
N ALA A 173 -1.41 26.78 -14.77
CA ALA A 173 -0.69 25.54 -15.10
C ALA A 173 0.82 25.48 -14.75
N ALA A 174 1.46 26.59 -14.34
CA ALA A 174 2.90 26.60 -14.06
C ALA A 174 3.27 26.15 -12.64
N ASP A 175 2.43 26.42 -11.63
CA ASP A 175 2.68 26.03 -10.22
C ASP A 175 2.06 24.67 -9.85
N ASP A 176 1.18 24.13 -10.69
CA ASP A 176 0.50 22.85 -10.43
C ASP A 176 1.37 21.62 -10.72
N ALA A 177 2.35 21.71 -11.64
CA ALA A 177 3.11 20.54 -12.08
C ALA A 177 3.87 19.80 -10.95
N PRO A 178 4.56 20.48 -10.01
CA PRO A 178 5.22 19.79 -8.89
C PRO A 178 4.23 19.19 -7.88
N VAL A 179 3.09 19.85 -7.66
CA VAL A 179 2.06 19.41 -6.71
C VAL A 179 1.32 18.18 -7.23
N VAL A 180 0.95 18.20 -8.51
CA VAL A 180 0.32 17.05 -9.19
C VAL A 180 1.22 15.83 -9.12
N LYS A 181 2.52 16.00 -9.43
CA LYS A 181 3.52 14.92 -9.34
C LYS A 181 3.65 14.37 -7.92
N LEU A 182 3.70 15.25 -6.92
CA LEU A 182 3.79 14.83 -5.51
C LEU A 182 2.55 14.07 -5.06
N VAL A 183 1.35 14.51 -5.44
CA VAL A 183 0.10 13.80 -5.11
C VAL A 183 0.05 12.43 -5.77
N ASN A 184 0.42 12.34 -7.06
CA ASN A 184 0.47 11.06 -7.77
C ASN A 184 1.50 10.12 -7.13
N LEU A 185 2.67 10.63 -6.72
CA LEU A 185 3.68 9.86 -5.99
C LEU A 185 3.14 9.31 -4.68
N ILE A 186 2.44 10.13 -3.88
CA ILE A 186 1.84 9.70 -2.61
C ILE A 186 0.84 8.56 -2.85
N LEU A 187 -0.01 8.68 -3.88
CA LEU A 187 -1.02 7.68 -4.22
C LEU A 187 -0.38 6.37 -4.71
N MET A 188 0.59 6.46 -5.61
CA MET A 188 1.30 5.28 -6.14
C MET A 188 2.16 4.58 -5.08
N ASP A 189 2.86 5.34 -4.24
CA ASP A 189 3.66 4.77 -3.15
C ASP A 189 2.76 4.05 -2.13
N ALA A 190 1.59 4.60 -1.83
CA ALA A 190 0.59 3.94 -0.99
C ALA A 190 0.12 2.60 -1.60
N ILE A 191 -0.16 2.57 -2.91
CA ILE A 191 -0.54 1.33 -3.62
C ILE A 191 0.61 0.32 -3.60
N LYS A 192 1.83 0.73 -3.99
CA LYS A 192 3.03 -0.14 -4.01
C LYS A 192 3.32 -0.74 -2.63
N LYS A 193 3.17 0.07 -1.56
CA LYS A 193 3.35 -0.35 -0.16
C LYS A 193 2.13 -1.07 0.42
N ARG A 194 1.05 -1.25 -0.34
CA ARG A 194 -0.21 -1.89 0.08
C ARG A 194 -0.81 -1.26 1.35
N ALA A 195 -0.83 0.07 1.39
CA ALA A 195 -1.48 0.81 2.47
C ALA A 195 -3.01 0.65 2.43
N SER A 196 -3.66 0.61 3.59
CA SER A 196 -5.12 0.65 3.70
C SER A 196 -5.66 2.08 3.72
N ASP A 197 -4.90 3.01 4.32
CA ASP A 197 -5.31 4.40 4.45
C ASP A 197 -4.10 5.33 4.27
N ILE A 198 -4.32 6.48 3.63
CA ILE A 198 -3.38 7.60 3.53
C ILE A 198 -3.91 8.72 4.43
N HIS A 199 -3.06 9.25 5.29
CA HIS A 199 -3.36 10.37 6.17
C HIS A 199 -2.44 11.54 5.85
N ILE A 200 -3.03 12.68 5.51
CA ILE A 200 -2.33 13.92 5.19
C ILE A 200 -2.75 14.95 6.24
N GLU A 201 -1.82 15.31 7.12
CA GLU A 201 -2.13 16.00 8.36
C GLU A 201 -1.29 17.28 8.51
N PRO A 202 -1.94 18.45 8.56
CA PRO A 202 -1.26 19.70 8.86
C PRO A 202 -1.26 20.02 10.35
N TYR A 203 -0.12 20.51 10.83
CA TYR A 203 0.08 21.07 12.17
C TYR A 203 0.59 22.51 12.06
N GLU A 204 0.87 23.13 13.20
CA GLU A 204 1.33 24.53 13.26
C GLU A 204 2.62 24.76 12.44
N LYS A 205 3.59 23.83 12.56
CA LYS A 205 4.93 23.97 11.97
C LYS A 205 5.34 22.81 11.07
N ASP A 206 4.58 21.72 11.09
CA ASP A 206 4.88 20.49 10.35
C ASP A 206 3.69 20.07 9.50
N PHE A 207 3.99 19.50 8.34
CA PHE A 207 3.01 18.86 7.47
C PHE A 207 3.52 17.48 7.14
N ARG A 208 2.73 16.45 7.45
CA ARG A 208 3.17 15.06 7.33
C ARG A 208 2.17 14.20 6.57
N VAL A 209 2.71 13.20 5.89
CA VAL A 209 1.95 12.13 5.25
C VAL A 209 2.28 10.82 5.95
N ARG A 210 1.23 10.11 6.37
CA ARG A 210 1.33 8.81 7.03
C ARG A 210 0.51 7.78 6.30
N PHE A 211 1.01 6.55 6.18
CA PHE A 211 0.25 5.43 5.65
C PHE A 211 -0.13 4.48 6.79
N ARG A 212 -1.35 3.97 6.76
CA ARG A 212 -1.73 2.81 7.54
C ARG A 212 -1.39 1.56 6.73
N ILE A 213 -0.50 0.72 7.23
CA ILE A 213 -0.12 -0.52 6.56
C ILE A 213 -0.22 -1.65 7.58
N ASP A 214 -0.97 -2.69 7.22
CA ASP A 214 -1.29 -3.81 8.13
C ASP A 214 -1.82 -3.34 9.51
N GLY A 215 -2.63 -2.27 9.51
CA GLY A 215 -3.25 -1.69 10.71
C GLY A 215 -2.40 -0.65 11.46
N VAL A 216 -1.10 -0.57 11.20
CA VAL A 216 -0.17 0.32 11.91
C VAL A 216 0.13 1.58 11.10
N MET A 217 0.24 2.72 11.77
CA MET A 217 0.56 4.01 11.15
C MET A 217 2.07 4.19 11.01
N TYR A 218 2.51 4.53 9.80
CA TYR A 218 3.90 4.84 9.48
C TYR A 218 3.99 6.24 8.87
N GLU A 219 4.91 7.06 9.37
CA GLU A 219 5.25 8.33 8.72
C GLU A 219 6.11 8.05 7.48
N VAL A 220 5.70 8.60 6.35
CA VAL A 220 6.32 8.31 5.04
C VAL A 220 7.10 9.51 4.53
N MET A 221 6.57 10.72 4.72
CA MET A 221 7.24 11.94 4.32
C MET A 221 6.71 13.17 5.05
N ARG A 222 7.51 14.25 5.00
CA ARG A 222 7.15 15.59 5.48
C ARG A 222 7.26 16.61 4.34
N PRO A 223 6.18 16.87 3.61
CA PRO A 223 6.21 17.88 2.55
C PRO A 223 6.40 19.29 3.13
N PRO A 224 7.00 20.23 2.39
CA PRO A 224 7.12 21.62 2.82
C PRO A 224 5.75 22.25 3.17
N MET A 225 5.68 22.99 4.27
CA MET A 225 4.44 23.64 4.75
C MET A 225 3.75 24.52 3.70
N LYS A 226 4.53 25.13 2.79
CA LYS A 226 4.01 25.96 1.69
C LYS A 226 3.09 25.18 0.74
N LEU A 227 3.30 23.86 0.60
CA LEU A 227 2.52 23.01 -0.30
C LEU A 227 1.22 22.49 0.32
N ARG A 228 0.97 22.71 1.61
CA ARG A 228 -0.22 22.21 2.33
C ARG A 228 -1.51 22.47 1.57
N ASN A 229 -1.79 23.74 1.30
CA ASN A 229 -3.04 24.15 0.67
C ASN A 229 -3.15 23.64 -0.77
N ALA A 230 -2.02 23.57 -1.50
CA ALA A 230 -2.00 23.10 -2.87
C ALA A 230 -2.28 21.58 -2.96
N ILE A 231 -1.69 20.78 -2.07
CA ILE A 231 -1.96 19.33 -1.97
C ILE A 231 -3.43 19.07 -1.64
N THR A 232 -3.98 19.76 -0.63
CA THR A 232 -5.40 19.60 -0.27
C THR A 232 -6.32 20.00 -1.43
N SER A 233 -6.08 21.15 -2.06
CA SER A 233 -6.88 21.59 -3.23
C SER A 233 -6.82 20.58 -4.37
N ARG A 234 -5.63 20.03 -4.67
CA ARG A 234 -5.47 19.01 -5.72
C ARG A 234 -6.29 17.76 -5.42
N LEU A 235 -6.27 17.29 -4.17
CA LEU A 235 -7.06 16.13 -3.76
C LEU A 235 -8.57 16.40 -3.81
N LYS A 236 -9.01 17.60 -3.46
CA LYS A 236 -10.41 18.01 -3.62
C LYS A 236 -10.85 18.01 -5.08
N ILE A 237 -10.02 18.55 -5.99
CA ILE A 237 -10.28 18.51 -7.43
C ILE A 237 -10.44 17.07 -7.92
N MET A 238 -9.52 16.19 -7.53
CA MET A 238 -9.57 14.77 -7.93
C MET A 238 -10.80 14.05 -7.41
N ALA A 239 -11.35 14.49 -6.28
CA ALA A 239 -12.52 13.89 -5.63
C ALA A 239 -13.84 14.63 -5.95
N SER A 240 -13.84 15.58 -6.89
CA SER A 240 -14.98 16.43 -7.25
C SER A 240 -15.59 17.20 -6.06
N LEU A 241 -14.73 17.68 -5.15
CA LEU A 241 -15.12 18.45 -3.95
C LEU A 241 -14.98 19.96 -4.14
N ASP A 242 -15.73 20.74 -3.35
CA ASP A 242 -15.66 22.19 -3.38
C ASP A 242 -14.35 22.69 -2.72
N ILE A 243 -13.51 23.31 -3.54
CA ILE A 243 -12.19 23.84 -3.16
C ILE A 243 -12.32 25.14 -2.35
N SER A 244 -13.41 25.88 -2.58
CA SER A 244 -13.70 27.16 -1.93
C SER A 244 -14.18 26.97 -0.49
N GLU A 245 -14.96 25.93 -0.23
CA GLU A 245 -15.40 25.59 1.11
C GLU A 245 -14.31 24.83 1.87
N ARG A 246 -13.85 25.40 2.99
CA ARG A 246 -12.76 24.84 3.83
C ARG A 246 -13.12 24.74 5.31
N ARG A 247 -14.36 25.08 5.66
CA ARG A 247 -14.87 25.19 7.04
C ARG A 247 -15.79 24.04 7.40
N LEU A 248 -16.25 23.28 6.40
CA LEU A 248 -17.12 22.12 6.56
C LEU A 248 -16.41 20.84 6.11
N PRO A 249 -16.66 19.70 6.77
CA PRO A 249 -16.22 18.39 6.27
C PRO A 249 -16.80 18.10 4.88
N GLN A 250 -16.04 17.37 4.05
CA GLN A 250 -16.45 16.97 2.71
C GLN A 250 -15.97 15.55 2.41
N ASP A 251 -16.82 14.74 1.76
CA ASP A 251 -16.52 13.37 1.38
C ASP A 251 -16.67 13.16 -0.12
N GLY A 252 -15.76 12.42 -0.72
CA GLY A 252 -15.73 12.17 -2.17
C GLY A 252 -15.04 10.86 -2.53
N ARG A 253 -14.90 10.60 -3.83
CA ARG A 253 -14.22 9.41 -4.34
C ARG A 253 -13.25 9.77 -5.45
N ILE A 254 -12.11 9.07 -5.50
CA ILE A 254 -11.13 9.19 -6.59
C ILE A 254 -10.98 7.81 -7.21
N LYS A 255 -11.25 7.69 -8.51
CA LYS A 255 -10.98 6.47 -9.29
C LYS A 255 -9.68 6.67 -10.08
N ILE A 256 -8.72 5.77 -9.88
CA ILE A 256 -7.42 5.78 -10.57
C ILE A 256 -7.26 4.48 -11.33
N LYS A 257 -7.03 4.57 -12.64
CA LYS A 257 -6.58 3.43 -13.44
C LYS A 257 -5.08 3.25 -13.26
N ILE A 258 -4.67 2.02 -13.00
CA ILE A 258 -3.29 1.58 -12.87
C ILE A 258 -2.97 0.72 -14.09
N GLY A 259 -1.74 0.82 -14.59
CA GLY A 259 -1.23 -0.03 -15.66
C GLY A 259 -1.56 -1.52 -15.47
N GLY A 260 -1.91 -2.21 -16.56
CA GLY A 260 -2.39 -3.58 -16.54
C GLY A 260 -3.91 -3.74 -16.30
N GLY A 261 -4.69 -2.67 -16.52
CA GLY A 261 -6.16 -2.70 -16.47
C GLY A 261 -6.75 -2.81 -15.06
N LYS A 262 -5.96 -2.54 -14.02
CA LYS A 262 -6.43 -2.54 -12.64
C LYS A 262 -6.96 -1.16 -12.25
N GLU A 263 -8.11 -1.13 -11.59
CA GLU A 263 -8.67 0.10 -11.05
C GLU A 263 -8.49 0.12 -9.53
N MET A 264 -8.11 1.28 -9.00
CA MET A 264 -8.08 1.57 -7.57
C MET A 264 -9.07 2.69 -7.26
N ASP A 265 -9.97 2.43 -6.32
CA ASP A 265 -10.90 3.43 -5.80
C ASP A 265 -10.38 3.95 -4.46
N PHE A 266 -10.44 5.25 -4.25
CA PHE A 266 -10.09 5.91 -2.99
C PHE A 266 -11.32 6.63 -2.46
N ARG A 267 -11.75 6.28 -1.25
CA ARG A 267 -12.73 7.09 -0.53
C ARG A 267 -12.00 8.22 0.20
N VAL A 268 -12.32 9.46 -0.14
CA VAL A 268 -11.66 10.66 0.39
C VAL A 268 -12.57 11.32 1.40
N SER A 269 -12.01 11.68 2.56
CA SER A 269 -12.67 12.52 3.55
C SER A 269 -11.74 13.68 3.88
N VAL A 270 -12.28 14.89 3.80
CA VAL A 270 -11.59 16.14 4.11
C VAL A 270 -12.26 16.77 5.32
N CYS A 271 -11.50 17.01 6.38
CA CYS A 271 -12.00 17.60 7.62
C CYS A 271 -11.25 18.89 7.95
N PRO A 272 -11.94 20.00 8.25
CA PRO A 272 -11.31 21.21 8.74
C PRO A 272 -10.64 20.97 10.10
N THR A 273 -9.42 21.46 10.28
CA THR A 273 -8.67 21.47 11.55
C THR A 273 -8.12 22.86 11.83
N LEU A 274 -7.57 23.07 13.03
CA LEU A 274 -7.04 24.38 13.44
C LEU A 274 -5.98 24.94 12.48
N PHE A 275 -5.15 24.06 11.90
CA PHE A 275 -4.03 24.44 11.04
C PHE A 275 -4.26 24.04 9.57
N GLY A 276 -5.51 24.07 9.10
CA GLY A 276 -5.89 23.72 7.73
C GLY A 276 -6.67 22.43 7.66
N GLU A 277 -6.77 21.83 6.47
CA GLU A 277 -7.66 20.67 6.27
C GLU A 277 -6.86 19.37 6.34
N LYS A 278 -7.33 18.42 7.15
CA LYS A 278 -6.82 17.06 7.19
C LYS A 278 -7.52 16.25 6.11
N VAL A 279 -6.75 15.53 5.31
CA VAL A 279 -7.28 14.61 4.30
C VAL A 279 -6.98 13.18 4.71
N VAL A 280 -7.99 12.32 4.67
CA VAL A 280 -7.85 10.88 4.85
C VAL A 280 -8.40 10.20 3.60
N MET A 281 -7.62 9.29 3.02
CA MET A 281 -8.04 8.50 1.86
C MET A 281 -7.96 7.03 2.21
N ARG A 282 -9.06 6.30 2.06
CA ARG A 282 -9.09 4.84 2.21
C ARG A 282 -8.95 4.19 0.84
N LEU A 283 -7.98 3.28 0.70
CA LEU A 283 -7.73 2.53 -0.52
C LEU A 283 -8.68 1.33 -0.58
N LEU A 284 -9.40 1.20 -1.69
CA LEU A 284 -10.32 0.11 -1.97
C LEU A 284 -9.80 -0.67 -3.19
N ASP A 285 -9.05 -1.72 -2.90
CA ASP A 285 -8.55 -2.64 -3.94
C ASP A 285 -9.60 -3.71 -4.24
N LYS A 286 -10.34 -3.54 -5.34
CA LYS A 286 -11.33 -4.52 -5.82
C LYS A 286 -10.72 -5.90 -6.09
N SER A 287 -9.43 -5.96 -6.46
CA SER A 287 -8.77 -7.22 -6.83
C SER A 287 -8.35 -8.07 -5.63
N ASN A 288 -8.35 -7.49 -4.43
CA ASN A 288 -7.89 -8.14 -3.20
C ASN A 288 -9.03 -8.73 -2.36
N LEU A 289 -10.27 -8.65 -2.86
CA LEU A 289 -11.43 -9.27 -2.23
C LEU A 289 -11.31 -10.79 -2.35
N GLN A 290 -10.90 -11.44 -1.26
CA GLN A 290 -10.84 -12.90 -1.20
C GLN A 290 -12.23 -13.47 -0.96
N LEU A 291 -12.93 -13.82 -2.05
CA LEU A 291 -14.25 -14.45 -2.00
C LEU A 291 -14.21 -15.90 -1.46
N ASP A 292 -13.05 -16.52 -1.50
CA ASP A 292 -12.86 -17.90 -1.04
C ASP A 292 -12.69 -17.93 0.48
N MET A 293 -13.73 -18.39 1.19
CA MET A 293 -13.74 -18.53 2.64
C MET A 293 -12.59 -19.39 3.20
N THR A 294 -12.05 -20.33 2.41
CA THR A 294 -10.94 -21.19 2.86
C THR A 294 -9.64 -20.40 3.02
N LYS A 295 -9.51 -19.27 2.34
CA LYS A 295 -8.31 -18.40 2.38
C LYS A 295 -8.40 -17.29 3.41
N LEU A 296 -9.56 -17.11 4.07
CA LEU A 296 -9.77 -16.12 5.11
C LEU A 296 -9.01 -16.43 6.42
N GLY A 297 -8.49 -17.64 6.58
CA GLY A 297 -7.67 -18.01 7.73
C GLY A 297 -8.42 -18.69 8.88
N PHE A 298 -9.64 -19.18 8.63
CA PHE A 298 -10.35 -20.05 9.56
C PHE A 298 -9.57 -21.34 9.83
N ASP A 299 -9.74 -21.87 11.04
CA ASP A 299 -9.42 -23.28 11.31
C ASP A 299 -10.56 -24.16 10.77
N ALA A 300 -10.27 -25.44 10.49
CA ALA A 300 -11.21 -26.34 9.81
C ALA A 300 -12.57 -26.46 10.51
N GLN A 301 -12.58 -26.63 11.84
CA GLN A 301 -13.82 -26.78 12.61
C GLN A 301 -14.63 -25.48 12.71
N PRO A 302 -14.05 -24.31 13.09
CA PRO A 302 -14.74 -23.02 13.00
C PRO A 302 -15.31 -22.71 11.61
N LEU A 303 -14.60 -23.05 10.52
CA LEU A 303 -15.12 -22.87 9.17
C LEU A 303 -16.34 -23.74 8.89
N ALA A 304 -16.31 -24.99 9.33
CA ALA A 304 -17.44 -25.91 9.17
C ALA A 304 -18.70 -25.39 9.89
N TRP A 305 -18.55 -24.93 11.13
CA TRP A 305 -19.64 -24.31 11.88
C TRP A 305 -20.19 -23.04 11.21
N PHE A 306 -19.29 -22.17 10.72
CA PHE A 306 -19.71 -20.95 10.04
C PHE A 306 -20.48 -21.26 8.76
N LYS A 307 -20.00 -22.20 7.93
CA LYS A 307 -20.68 -22.69 6.73
C LYS A 307 -22.05 -23.28 7.05
N GLU A 308 -22.12 -24.18 8.03
CA GLU A 308 -23.38 -24.77 8.45
C GLU A 308 -24.40 -23.69 8.85
N ALA A 309 -23.98 -22.65 9.56
CA ALA A 309 -24.89 -21.60 10.03
C ALA A 309 -25.41 -20.69 8.92
N ILE A 310 -24.60 -20.40 7.90
CA ILE A 310 -25.01 -19.57 6.76
C ILE A 310 -25.81 -20.36 5.71
N ASP A 311 -25.69 -21.68 5.68
CA ASP A 311 -26.49 -22.56 4.81
C ASP A 311 -27.87 -22.88 5.40
N ARG A 312 -28.18 -22.37 6.60
CA ARG A 312 -29.52 -22.54 7.21
C ARG A 312 -30.56 -21.69 6.46
N PRO A 313 -31.81 -22.19 6.33
CA PRO A 313 -32.86 -21.47 5.62
C PRO A 313 -33.25 -20.15 6.30
N TYR A 314 -33.13 -20.08 7.63
CA TYR A 314 -33.46 -18.89 8.40
C TYR A 314 -32.63 -18.78 9.67
N GLY A 315 -32.73 -17.62 10.31
CA GLY A 315 -32.03 -17.30 11.55
C GLY A 315 -30.97 -16.24 11.34
N MET A 316 -30.23 -15.90 12.39
CA MET A 316 -29.33 -14.77 12.40
C MET A 316 -27.88 -15.20 12.65
N VAL A 317 -26.97 -14.74 11.79
CA VAL A 317 -25.53 -14.91 11.93
C VAL A 317 -24.89 -13.55 12.13
N LEU A 318 -24.19 -13.39 13.26
CA LEU A 318 -23.58 -12.11 13.64
C LEU A 318 -22.07 -12.20 13.55
N VAL A 319 -21.46 -11.31 12.77
CA VAL A 319 -20.01 -11.14 12.69
C VAL A 319 -19.59 -9.92 13.50
N THR A 320 -18.76 -10.10 14.51
CA THR A 320 -18.45 -9.08 15.49
C THR A 320 -16.97 -8.79 15.63
N GLY A 321 -16.67 -7.62 16.19
CA GLY A 321 -15.31 -7.14 16.38
C GLY A 321 -15.18 -5.63 16.18
N PRO A 322 -14.01 -5.05 16.51
CA PRO A 322 -13.75 -3.63 16.35
C PRO A 322 -13.69 -3.22 14.89
N THR A 323 -13.58 -1.92 14.64
CA THR A 323 -13.34 -1.38 13.31
C THR A 323 -12.02 -1.92 12.75
N GLY A 324 -12.03 -2.31 11.47
CA GLY A 324 -10.85 -2.83 10.80
C GLY A 324 -10.50 -4.29 11.14
N SER A 325 -11.36 -5.02 11.86
CA SER A 325 -11.15 -6.45 12.12
C SER A 325 -11.48 -7.38 10.95
N GLY A 326 -11.96 -6.85 9.81
CA GLY A 326 -12.28 -7.63 8.61
C GLY A 326 -13.69 -8.23 8.56
N LYS A 327 -14.64 -7.73 9.38
CA LYS A 327 -16.04 -8.19 9.42
C LYS A 327 -16.72 -8.19 8.05
N THR A 328 -16.65 -7.05 7.36
CA THR A 328 -17.24 -6.87 6.03
C THR A 328 -16.64 -7.85 5.02
N THR A 329 -15.33 -8.11 5.08
CA THR A 329 -14.68 -9.10 4.21
C THR A 329 -15.23 -10.50 4.44
N THR A 330 -15.41 -10.91 5.70
CA THR A 330 -16.01 -12.21 6.05
C THR A 330 -17.46 -12.30 5.58
N LEU A 331 -18.28 -11.26 5.81
CA LEU A 331 -19.66 -11.22 5.34
C LEU A 331 -19.77 -11.26 3.82
N TYR A 332 -18.97 -10.48 3.12
CA TYR A 332 -18.95 -10.46 1.66
C TYR A 332 -18.53 -11.81 1.07
N SER A 333 -17.62 -12.53 1.73
CA SER A 333 -17.25 -13.89 1.33
C SER A 333 -18.40 -14.88 1.53
N ALA A 334 -19.14 -14.76 2.64
CA ALA A 334 -20.35 -15.54 2.89
C ALA A 334 -21.43 -15.25 1.83
N LEU A 335 -21.73 -13.98 1.59
CA LEU A 335 -22.69 -13.55 0.56
C LEU A 335 -22.31 -14.07 -0.82
N SER A 336 -21.04 -13.98 -1.19
CA SER A 336 -20.56 -14.51 -2.47
C SER A 336 -20.70 -16.02 -2.60
N SER A 337 -20.65 -16.77 -1.49
CA SER A 337 -20.86 -18.23 -1.52
C SER A 337 -22.33 -18.62 -1.63
N LEU A 338 -23.24 -17.73 -1.20
CA LEU A 338 -24.69 -17.91 -1.24
C LEU A 338 -25.35 -17.30 -2.49
N ASN A 339 -24.58 -16.52 -3.26
CA ASN A 339 -25.03 -15.83 -4.46
C ASN A 339 -25.26 -16.81 -5.60
N ASP A 340 -26.45 -17.41 -5.61
CA ASP A 340 -26.98 -18.24 -6.69
C ASP A 340 -28.19 -17.55 -7.34
N VAL A 341 -28.48 -17.90 -8.59
CA VAL A 341 -29.59 -17.32 -9.37
C VAL A 341 -30.95 -17.58 -8.70
N GLY A 342 -31.08 -18.65 -7.91
CA GLY A 342 -32.30 -18.99 -7.18
C GLY A 342 -32.51 -18.26 -5.86
N THR A 343 -31.55 -17.44 -5.40
CA THR A 343 -31.57 -16.82 -4.07
C THR A 343 -31.64 -15.30 -4.18
N ASN A 344 -32.69 -14.68 -3.64
CA ASN A 344 -32.82 -13.23 -3.60
C ASN A 344 -32.08 -12.65 -2.39
N ILE A 345 -30.99 -11.92 -2.64
CA ILE A 345 -30.13 -11.32 -1.61
C ILE A 345 -30.30 -9.80 -1.62
N CYS A 346 -30.71 -9.22 -0.48
CA CYS A 346 -30.81 -7.78 -0.28
C CYS A 346 -29.86 -7.31 0.83
N THR A 347 -29.09 -6.25 0.59
CA THR A 347 -28.17 -5.69 1.59
C THR A 347 -28.47 -4.22 1.87
N ALA A 348 -28.41 -3.81 3.15
CA ALA A 348 -28.45 -2.41 3.56
C ALA A 348 -27.09 -2.04 4.17
N GLU A 349 -26.38 -1.08 3.59
CA GLU A 349 -24.98 -0.80 3.92
C GLU A 349 -24.67 0.69 3.99
N ASP A 350 -23.74 1.08 4.85
CA ASP A 350 -23.31 2.47 5.03
C ASP A 350 -21.77 2.58 5.17
N PRO A 351 -21.03 2.83 4.07
CA PRO A 351 -21.45 2.77 2.67
C PRO A 351 -21.24 1.38 2.05
N VAL A 352 -21.70 1.19 0.82
CA VAL A 352 -21.37 -0.01 0.02
C VAL A 352 -19.89 0.05 -0.40
N GLU A 353 -19.09 -0.92 0.07
CA GLU A 353 -17.64 -0.95 -0.16
C GLU A 353 -17.28 -1.59 -1.52
N PHE A 354 -18.00 -2.64 -1.92
CA PHE A 354 -17.83 -3.33 -3.21
C PHE A 354 -19.18 -3.64 -3.86
N ASN A 355 -19.24 -3.54 -5.19
CA ASN A 355 -20.43 -3.87 -5.98
C ASN A 355 -20.40 -5.36 -6.39
N PHE A 356 -21.45 -6.10 -6.06
CA PHE A 356 -21.64 -7.50 -6.41
C PHE A 356 -22.75 -7.67 -7.46
N ALA A 357 -22.40 -8.27 -8.59
CA ALA A 357 -23.41 -8.74 -9.52
C ALA A 357 -24.25 -9.86 -8.87
N GLY A 358 -25.58 -9.75 -9.00
CA GLY A 358 -26.54 -10.70 -8.43
C GLY A 358 -27.03 -10.36 -7.01
N ILE A 359 -26.48 -9.32 -6.37
CA ILE A 359 -26.88 -8.90 -5.03
C ILE A 359 -27.49 -7.49 -5.08
N ASN A 360 -28.67 -7.32 -4.49
CA ASN A 360 -29.37 -6.04 -4.43
C ASN A 360 -28.84 -5.19 -3.27
N GLN A 361 -27.81 -4.39 -3.52
CA GLN A 361 -27.15 -3.57 -2.50
C GLN A 361 -27.74 -2.15 -2.41
N VAL A 362 -28.24 -1.78 -1.24
CA VAL A 362 -28.79 -0.45 -0.95
C VAL A 362 -27.84 0.30 -0.04
N GLN A 363 -27.36 1.45 -0.53
CA GLN A 363 -26.59 2.39 0.29
C GLN A 363 -27.53 3.25 1.14
N MET A 364 -27.21 3.38 2.43
CA MET A 364 -27.98 4.24 3.32
C MET A 364 -27.73 5.72 3.01
N HIS A 365 -28.78 6.51 3.14
CA HIS A 365 -28.76 7.96 2.95
C HIS A 365 -29.58 8.60 4.08
N GLU A 366 -28.92 8.89 5.20
CA GLU A 366 -29.57 9.44 6.40
C GLU A 366 -30.27 10.79 6.11
N ASP A 367 -29.69 11.64 5.24
CA ASP A 367 -30.21 12.96 4.90
C ASP A 367 -31.62 12.95 4.29
N ILE A 368 -31.99 11.86 3.62
CA ILE A 368 -33.32 11.67 3.02
C ILE A 368 -34.19 10.67 3.81
N GLY A 369 -33.71 10.22 4.97
CA GLY A 369 -34.41 9.26 5.84
C GLY A 369 -34.29 7.80 5.42
N LEU A 370 -33.43 7.46 4.45
CA LEU A 370 -33.14 6.07 4.08
C LEU A 370 -32.08 5.48 5.02
N ASN A 371 -32.49 5.12 6.23
CA ASN A 371 -31.65 4.48 7.24
C ASN A 371 -31.82 2.94 7.26
N PHE A 372 -31.04 2.24 8.09
CA PHE A 372 -31.09 0.77 8.17
C PHE A 372 -32.51 0.25 8.42
N ALA A 373 -33.20 0.75 9.45
CA ALA A 373 -34.57 0.31 9.77
C ALA A 373 -35.55 0.52 8.61
N ALA A 374 -35.47 1.64 7.88
CA ALA A 374 -36.27 1.91 6.70
C ALA A 374 -35.95 0.92 5.55
N GLY A 375 -34.67 0.66 5.32
CA GLY A 375 -34.19 -0.32 4.33
C GLY A 375 -34.72 -1.72 4.63
N LEU A 376 -34.56 -2.21 5.86
CA LEU A 376 -35.05 -3.53 6.29
C LEU A 376 -36.57 -3.66 6.12
N ARG A 377 -37.34 -2.64 6.51
CA ARG A 377 -38.79 -2.65 6.30
C ARG A 377 -39.16 -2.73 4.82
N SER A 378 -38.35 -2.15 3.95
CA SER A 378 -38.54 -2.26 2.50
C SER A 378 -38.25 -3.67 2.02
N PHE A 379 -37.13 -4.27 2.47
CA PHE A 379 -36.74 -5.63 2.10
C PHE A 379 -37.79 -6.67 2.42
N LEU A 380 -38.47 -6.59 3.57
CA LEU A 380 -39.55 -7.53 3.90
C LEU A 380 -40.75 -7.51 2.92
N ARG A 381 -40.81 -6.54 1.99
CA ARG A 381 -41.79 -6.49 0.88
C ARG A 381 -41.17 -6.78 -0.49
N GLN A 382 -39.89 -7.11 -0.54
CA GLN A 382 -39.13 -7.43 -1.76
C GLN A 382 -38.90 -8.94 -1.92
N ASP A 383 -39.54 -9.79 -1.10
CA ASP A 383 -39.40 -11.24 -1.12
C ASP A 383 -37.93 -11.75 -1.04
N PRO A 384 -37.13 -11.30 -0.05
CA PRO A 384 -35.73 -11.71 0.07
C PRO A 384 -35.63 -13.09 0.73
N ASP A 385 -34.65 -13.89 0.33
CA ASP A 385 -34.25 -15.10 1.06
C ASP A 385 -33.20 -14.75 2.12
N ILE A 386 -32.28 -13.86 1.76
CA ILE A 386 -31.15 -13.44 2.59
C ILE A 386 -31.15 -11.92 2.73
N ILE A 387 -31.06 -11.44 3.98
CA ILE A 387 -30.94 -10.03 4.30
C ILE A 387 -29.59 -9.80 4.98
N MET A 388 -28.78 -8.90 4.42
CA MET A 388 -27.56 -8.43 5.09
C MET A 388 -27.74 -6.99 5.59
N ILE A 389 -27.43 -6.78 6.86
CA ILE A 389 -27.49 -5.48 7.52
C ILE A 389 -26.05 -5.10 7.87
N GLY A 390 -25.54 -4.02 7.29
CA GLY A 390 -24.14 -3.59 7.46
C GLY A 390 -23.71 -3.57 8.92
N GLU A 391 -24.57 -3.05 9.80
CA GLU A 391 -24.41 -3.14 11.25
C GLU A 391 -25.72 -2.92 12.01
N ILE A 392 -25.82 -3.50 13.20
CA ILE A 392 -26.89 -3.22 14.16
C ILE A 392 -26.36 -2.25 15.22
N ARG A 393 -26.83 -1.00 15.18
CA ARG A 393 -26.45 0.06 16.14
C ARG A 393 -27.50 0.32 17.23
N ASP A 394 -28.78 0.15 16.88
CA ASP A 394 -29.92 0.54 17.68
C ASP A 394 -30.95 -0.58 17.85
N PHE A 395 -31.89 -0.37 18.79
CA PHE A 395 -32.97 -1.30 19.10
C PHE A 395 -33.88 -1.56 17.90
N GLU A 396 -34.23 -0.53 17.12
CA GLU A 396 -35.19 -0.64 16.03
C GLU A 396 -34.67 -1.58 14.93
N THR A 397 -33.42 -1.40 14.52
CA THR A 397 -32.74 -2.24 13.54
C THR A 397 -32.58 -3.67 14.08
N ALA A 398 -32.20 -3.82 15.36
CA ALA A 398 -32.09 -5.12 16.01
C ALA A 398 -33.44 -5.87 16.04
N GLU A 399 -34.51 -5.18 16.42
CA GLU A 399 -35.85 -5.75 16.55
C GLU A 399 -36.39 -6.24 15.20
N ILE A 400 -36.23 -5.44 14.14
CA ILE A 400 -36.65 -5.83 12.79
C ILE A 400 -35.80 -7.00 12.28
N GLY A 401 -34.49 -6.98 12.49
CA GLY A 401 -33.59 -8.08 12.10
C GLY A 401 -33.97 -9.40 12.78
N VAL A 402 -34.28 -9.37 14.07
CA VAL A 402 -34.71 -10.55 14.84
C VAL A 402 -36.07 -11.06 14.33
N LYS A 403 -37.02 -10.16 14.05
CA LYS A 403 -38.32 -10.53 13.45
C LYS A 403 -38.15 -11.14 12.05
N ALA A 404 -37.26 -10.60 11.22
CA ALA A 404 -36.95 -11.14 9.90
C ALA A 404 -36.39 -12.57 10.02
N ALA A 405 -35.44 -12.78 10.94
CA ALA A 405 -34.87 -14.10 11.22
C ALA A 405 -35.92 -15.14 11.66
N LEU A 406 -36.88 -14.74 12.50
CA LEU A 406 -37.97 -15.61 12.97
C LEU A 406 -39.06 -15.86 11.92
N THR A 407 -39.15 -15.03 10.89
CA THR A 407 -40.15 -15.13 9.82
C THR A 407 -39.63 -15.87 8.59
N GLY A 408 -38.53 -16.61 8.71
CA GLY A 408 -38.03 -17.49 7.67
C GLY A 408 -36.90 -16.91 6.80
N HIS A 409 -36.31 -15.79 7.19
CA HIS A 409 -35.19 -15.18 6.45
C HIS A 409 -33.85 -15.51 7.10
N LEU A 410 -32.80 -15.66 6.30
CA LEU A 410 -31.43 -15.66 6.82
C LEU A 410 -30.95 -14.21 6.96
N VAL A 411 -30.58 -13.81 8.18
CA VAL A 411 -30.11 -12.46 8.48
C VAL A 411 -28.63 -12.48 8.82
N LEU A 412 -27.83 -11.76 8.04
CA LEU A 412 -26.41 -11.55 8.28
C LEU A 412 -26.18 -10.13 8.78
N SER A 413 -25.43 -9.94 9.86
CA SER A 413 -25.11 -8.58 10.31
C SER A 413 -23.82 -8.47 11.09
N THR A 414 -23.41 -7.23 11.40
CA THR A 414 -22.28 -6.94 12.26
C THR A 414 -22.64 -6.18 13.52
N LEU A 415 -21.87 -6.45 14.59
CA LEU A 415 -21.88 -5.67 15.82
C LEU A 415 -20.46 -5.33 16.27
N HIS A 416 -20.33 -4.22 17.00
CA HIS A 416 -19.09 -3.80 17.62
C HIS A 416 -18.98 -4.32 19.07
N THR A 417 -18.61 -5.58 19.20
CA THR A 417 -18.33 -6.22 20.51
C THR A 417 -16.93 -6.83 20.56
N ASN A 418 -16.47 -7.12 21.77
CA ASN A 418 -15.12 -7.59 21.99
C ASN A 418 -14.96 -9.10 21.75
N ASP A 419 -16.02 -9.88 22.00
CA ASP A 419 -16.05 -11.33 21.88
C ASP A 419 -17.46 -11.80 21.49
N ALA A 420 -17.59 -13.10 21.18
CA ALA A 420 -18.87 -13.69 20.79
C ALA A 420 -19.87 -13.69 21.95
N PRO A 421 -19.54 -14.12 23.18
CA PRO A 421 -20.48 -14.11 24.31
C PRO A 421 -21.01 -12.71 24.67
N GLY A 422 -20.16 -11.68 24.65
CA GLY A 422 -20.56 -10.30 24.93
C GLY A 422 -21.53 -9.72 23.90
N THR A 423 -21.64 -10.34 22.72
CA THR A 423 -22.66 -9.99 21.71
C THR A 423 -24.07 -10.28 22.20
N VAL A 424 -24.26 -11.37 22.95
CA VAL A 424 -25.56 -11.67 23.58
C VAL A 424 -25.93 -10.56 24.56
N SER A 425 -25.01 -10.20 25.47
CA SER A 425 -25.24 -9.11 26.42
C SER A 425 -25.51 -7.78 25.71
N ARG A 426 -24.88 -7.51 24.56
CA ARG A 426 -25.15 -6.31 23.78
C ARG A 426 -26.58 -6.28 23.21
N LEU A 427 -27.09 -7.41 22.70
CA LEU A 427 -28.48 -7.51 22.22
C LEU A 427 -29.48 -7.29 23.36
N LEU A 428 -29.25 -7.91 24.52
CA LEU A 428 -30.08 -7.73 25.71
C LEU A 428 -30.08 -6.28 26.20
N ASN A 429 -28.91 -5.63 26.23
CA ASN A 429 -28.77 -4.23 26.63
C ASN A 429 -29.44 -3.25 25.64
N MET A 430 -29.62 -3.64 24.38
CA MET A 430 -30.40 -2.86 23.41
C MET A 430 -31.91 -3.03 23.62
N GLY A 431 -32.35 -3.98 24.45
CA GLY A 431 -33.76 -4.22 24.76
C GLY A 431 -34.38 -5.41 24.02
N ILE A 432 -33.58 -6.26 23.37
CA ILE A 432 -34.11 -7.49 22.77
C ILE A 432 -34.36 -8.52 23.87
N GLU A 433 -35.57 -9.06 23.91
CA GLU A 433 -35.98 -10.07 24.89
C GLU A 433 -35.14 -11.35 24.78
N PRO A 434 -34.70 -11.96 25.90
CA PRO A 434 -33.85 -13.16 25.89
C PRO A 434 -34.38 -14.30 25.02
N PHE A 435 -35.69 -14.57 25.10
CA PHE A 435 -36.32 -15.62 24.29
C PHE A 435 -36.15 -15.37 22.78
N LEU A 436 -36.30 -14.12 22.33
CA LEU A 436 -36.13 -13.76 20.92
C LEU A 436 -34.68 -13.93 20.47
N VAL A 437 -33.71 -13.58 21.32
CA VAL A 437 -32.28 -13.84 21.06
C VAL A 437 -32.05 -15.33 20.86
N THR A 438 -32.59 -16.17 21.75
CA THR A 438 -32.37 -17.62 21.68
C THR A 438 -33.04 -18.32 20.50
N ALA A 439 -34.18 -17.80 20.05
CA ALA A 439 -34.94 -18.36 18.93
C ALA A 439 -34.41 -17.90 17.56
N SER A 440 -33.74 -16.74 17.50
CA SER A 440 -33.28 -16.15 16.23
C SER A 440 -31.81 -16.41 15.92
N LEU A 441 -30.91 -16.49 16.92
CA LEU A 441 -29.47 -16.64 16.67
C LEU A 441 -29.09 -18.07 16.27
N ASN A 442 -28.39 -18.19 15.14
CA ASN A 442 -27.74 -19.43 14.71
C ASN A 442 -26.28 -19.48 15.19
N LEU A 443 -25.54 -18.39 15.01
CA LEU A 443 -24.11 -18.34 15.26
C LEU A 443 -23.63 -16.90 15.48
N ILE A 444 -22.68 -16.73 16.40
CA ILE A 444 -21.93 -15.49 16.58
C ILE A 444 -20.46 -15.77 16.29
N LEU A 445 -19.87 -14.98 15.40
CA LEU A 445 -18.45 -15.02 15.07
C LEU A 445 -17.81 -13.73 15.56
N ALA A 446 -16.82 -13.80 16.44
CA ALA A 446 -15.97 -12.67 16.78
C ALA A 446 -14.63 -12.76 16.04
N GLN A 447 -14.17 -11.63 15.50
CA GLN A 447 -12.99 -11.57 14.64
C GLN A 447 -11.98 -10.51 15.11
N ARG A 448 -10.70 -10.85 14.95
CA ARG A 448 -9.55 -9.93 15.03
C ARG A 448 -8.60 -10.18 13.88
N LEU A 449 -7.75 -9.20 13.58
CA LEU A 449 -6.64 -9.34 12.64
C LEU A 449 -5.35 -9.08 13.38
N ALA A 450 -4.41 -10.01 13.29
CA ALA A 450 -3.03 -9.84 13.72
C ALA A 450 -2.12 -9.71 12.50
N ARG A 451 -0.95 -9.09 12.67
CA ARG A 451 0.04 -9.03 11.60
C ARG A 451 0.66 -10.41 11.37
N ARG A 452 0.87 -10.76 10.11
CA ARG A 452 1.50 -12.02 9.70
C ARG A 452 3.00 -11.82 9.54
N LEU A 453 3.79 -12.71 10.13
CA LEU A 453 5.24 -12.72 9.96
C LEU A 453 5.61 -12.83 8.48
N CYS A 454 6.61 -12.07 8.06
CA CYS A 454 7.08 -12.10 6.67
C CYS A 454 7.61 -13.51 6.33
N PRO A 455 7.05 -14.21 5.33
CA PRO A 455 7.47 -15.57 5.00
C PRO A 455 8.92 -15.62 4.49
N ALA A 456 9.42 -14.53 3.91
CA ALA A 456 10.77 -14.45 3.35
C ALA A 456 11.88 -14.25 4.39
N CYS A 457 11.57 -13.63 5.55
CA CYS A 457 12.60 -13.27 6.53
C CYS A 457 12.34 -13.74 7.96
N LYS A 458 11.20 -14.38 8.26
CA LYS A 458 10.98 -14.97 9.58
C LYS A 458 12.09 -15.98 9.93
N ARG A 459 12.54 -15.97 11.17
CA ARG A 459 13.56 -16.90 11.68
C ARG A 459 13.09 -17.54 12.99
N PRO A 460 13.55 -18.77 13.31
CA PRO A 460 13.32 -19.35 14.62
C PRO A 460 13.86 -18.43 15.71
N ALA A 461 13.07 -18.19 16.76
CA ALA A 461 13.49 -17.36 17.88
C ALA A 461 14.57 -18.07 18.70
N GLU A 462 15.70 -17.40 18.97
CA GLU A 462 16.81 -17.97 19.76
C GLU A 462 16.49 -18.05 21.25
N LYS A 463 15.67 -17.12 21.75
CA LYS A 463 15.23 -17.05 23.15
C LYS A 463 13.72 -17.07 23.22
N VAL A 464 13.19 -18.07 23.92
CA VAL A 464 11.77 -18.19 24.20
C VAL A 464 11.59 -18.12 25.71
N ASP A 465 10.83 -17.13 26.18
CA ASP A 465 10.43 -17.06 27.59
C ASP A 465 9.25 -18.01 27.80
N GLU A 466 9.54 -19.18 28.37
CA GLU A 466 8.53 -20.21 28.63
C GLU A 466 7.46 -19.72 29.60
N GLN A 467 7.81 -18.90 30.58
CA GLN A 467 6.85 -18.37 31.55
C GLN A 467 5.87 -17.43 30.85
N ALA A 468 6.34 -16.56 29.96
CA ALA A 468 5.48 -15.68 29.18
C ALA A 468 4.49 -16.45 28.28
N LEU A 469 4.87 -17.63 27.79
CA LEU A 469 3.99 -18.50 27.00
C LEU A 469 2.91 -19.16 27.86
N ILE A 470 3.28 -19.65 29.04
CA ILE A 470 2.33 -20.21 30.02
C ILE A 470 1.34 -19.13 30.46
N ASP A 471 1.84 -17.95 30.82
CA ASP A 471 1.01 -16.80 31.24
C ASP A 471 0.08 -16.32 30.11
N ALA A 472 0.50 -16.47 28.86
CA ALA A 472 -0.33 -16.16 27.69
C ALA A 472 -1.43 -17.20 27.44
N GLY A 473 -1.35 -18.38 28.06
CA GLY A 473 -2.35 -19.46 27.98
C GLY A 473 -1.95 -20.66 27.13
N ILE A 474 -0.65 -20.85 26.84
CA ILE A 474 -0.19 -22.09 26.20
C ILE A 474 -0.18 -23.22 27.25
N PRO A 475 -0.85 -24.36 26.98
CA PRO A 475 -0.82 -25.51 27.88
C PRO A 475 0.61 -26.06 28.04
N PRO A 476 1.07 -26.37 29.27
CA PRO A 476 2.42 -26.89 29.53
C PRO A 476 2.77 -28.15 28.71
N ASP A 477 1.78 -28.99 28.39
CA ASP A 477 1.95 -30.20 27.57
C ASP A 477 2.31 -29.92 26.11
N LYS A 478 2.04 -28.71 25.62
CA LYS A 478 2.40 -28.28 24.26
C LYS A 478 3.77 -27.61 24.19
N MET A 479 4.40 -27.33 25.33
CA MET A 479 5.71 -26.70 25.36
C MET A 479 6.74 -27.61 24.66
N GLY A 480 7.57 -27.03 23.81
CA GLY A 480 8.57 -27.76 23.00
C GLY A 480 8.00 -28.53 21.79
N THR A 481 6.68 -28.53 21.57
CA THR A 481 6.07 -29.20 20.40
C THR A 481 6.04 -28.33 19.14
N PHE A 482 6.36 -27.04 19.26
CA PHE A 482 6.30 -26.05 18.18
C PHE A 482 7.54 -25.16 18.17
N THR A 483 7.81 -24.53 17.03
CA THR A 483 8.90 -23.58 16.86
C THR A 483 8.36 -22.16 16.85
N MET A 484 8.87 -21.33 17.76
CA MET A 484 8.58 -19.90 17.77
C MET A 484 9.38 -19.18 16.68
N TYR A 485 8.75 -18.22 16.02
CA TYR A 485 9.40 -17.39 15.02
C TYR A 485 9.41 -15.92 15.46
N GLU A 486 10.47 -15.21 15.10
CA GLU A 486 10.64 -13.79 15.34
C GLU A 486 10.63 -12.97 14.05
N LYS A 487 10.37 -11.66 14.21
CA LYS A 487 10.39 -10.68 13.12
C LYS A 487 11.83 -10.19 12.90
N VAL A 488 12.32 -10.27 11.65
CA VAL A 488 13.68 -9.81 11.30
C VAL A 488 13.66 -8.52 10.49
N GLY A 489 12.95 -8.52 9.37
CA GLY A 489 13.00 -7.42 8.40
C GLY A 489 13.80 -7.81 7.15
N CYS A 490 13.29 -7.39 6.00
CA CYS A 490 13.92 -7.54 4.69
C CYS A 490 13.27 -6.58 3.70
N ARG A 491 13.85 -6.47 2.50
CA ARG A 491 13.34 -5.64 1.40
C ARG A 491 11.87 -5.93 1.05
N GLU A 492 11.41 -7.19 1.11
CA GLU A 492 10.01 -7.52 0.78
C GLU A 492 8.99 -6.97 1.77
N CYS A 493 9.35 -6.89 3.05
CA CYS A 493 8.49 -6.33 4.09
C CYS A 493 8.85 -4.88 4.43
N ASN A 494 9.72 -4.23 3.65
CA ASN A 494 10.28 -2.91 3.94
C ASN A 494 10.86 -2.82 5.37
N ASP A 495 11.65 -3.84 5.74
CA ASP A 495 12.34 -3.94 7.04
C ASP A 495 11.43 -3.97 8.29
N ARG A 496 10.13 -4.26 8.11
CA ARG A 496 9.17 -4.35 9.24
C ARG A 496 9.09 -5.71 9.90
N GLY A 497 9.48 -6.76 9.19
CA GLY A 497 9.37 -8.16 9.62
C GLY A 497 7.96 -8.77 9.54
N TYR A 498 6.94 -7.98 9.16
CA TYR A 498 5.57 -8.43 8.92
C TYR A 498 5.14 -8.14 7.47
N ARG A 499 4.30 -9.00 6.92
CA ARG A 499 3.71 -8.80 5.59
C ARG A 499 2.31 -9.39 5.55
N GLY A 500 1.29 -8.53 5.50
CA GLY A 500 -0.10 -8.94 5.49
C GLY A 500 -0.65 -9.24 6.89
N ARG A 501 -1.87 -9.79 6.92
CA ARG A 501 -2.62 -10.05 8.16
C ARG A 501 -3.08 -11.51 8.22
N VAL A 502 -3.24 -12.01 9.44
CA VAL A 502 -3.87 -13.30 9.75
C VAL A 502 -5.12 -13.02 10.58
N ALA A 503 -6.22 -13.67 10.22
CA ALA A 503 -7.45 -13.57 10.97
C ALA A 503 -7.47 -14.55 12.15
N ILE A 504 -8.01 -14.06 13.26
CA ILE A 504 -8.24 -14.79 14.49
C ILE A 504 -9.75 -14.83 14.68
N TYR A 505 -10.29 -16.04 14.80
CA TYR A 505 -11.72 -16.29 14.83
C TYR A 505 -12.12 -16.99 16.12
N GLU A 506 -13.16 -16.48 16.75
CA GLU A 506 -13.91 -17.13 17.82
C GLU A 506 -15.31 -17.37 17.28
N VAL A 507 -15.65 -18.63 17.04
CA VAL A 507 -16.90 -19.03 16.38
C VAL A 507 -17.75 -19.76 17.41
N MET A 508 -18.88 -19.15 17.76
CA MET A 508 -19.82 -19.63 18.76
C MET A 508 -21.15 -20.01 18.10
N PRO A 509 -21.32 -21.27 17.67
CA PRO A 509 -22.65 -21.81 17.38
C PRO A 509 -23.56 -21.66 18.60
N PHE A 510 -24.83 -21.37 18.36
CA PHE A 510 -25.77 -21.15 19.45
C PHE A 510 -26.39 -22.47 19.92
N TRP A 511 -25.59 -23.26 20.64
CA TRP A 511 -26.00 -24.56 21.20
C TRP A 511 -27.09 -24.44 22.27
N ASP A 512 -27.82 -25.53 22.51
CA ASP A 512 -28.97 -25.54 23.44
C ASP A 512 -28.56 -25.19 24.89
N GLY A 513 -27.39 -25.64 25.35
CA GLY A 513 -26.86 -25.25 26.66
C GLY A 513 -26.65 -23.74 26.82
N LEU A 514 -26.28 -23.04 25.73
CA LEU A 514 -26.17 -21.58 25.75
C LEU A 514 -27.55 -20.91 25.77
N LYS A 515 -28.54 -21.48 25.06
CA LYS A 515 -29.92 -20.94 25.06
C LYS A 515 -30.50 -20.92 26.47
N GLU A 516 -30.36 -22.02 27.21
CA GLU A 516 -30.84 -22.11 28.60
C GLU A 516 -30.19 -21.06 29.50
N LEU A 517 -28.87 -20.87 29.38
CA LEU A 517 -28.13 -19.86 30.14
C LEU A 517 -28.63 -18.44 29.85
N VAL A 518 -28.91 -18.12 28.58
CA VAL A 518 -29.43 -16.80 28.20
C VAL A 518 -30.82 -16.54 28.78
N ILE A 519 -31.72 -17.53 28.74
CA ILE A 519 -33.06 -17.42 29.33
C ILE A 519 -32.96 -17.23 30.85
N ASN A 520 -32.01 -17.90 31.51
CA ASN A 520 -31.78 -17.76 32.95
C ASN A 520 -31.01 -16.48 33.35
N GLY A 521 -30.65 -15.63 32.39
CA GLY A 521 -29.96 -14.36 32.66
C GLY A 521 -28.49 -14.51 33.04
N ALA A 522 -27.82 -15.56 32.55
CA ALA A 522 -26.40 -15.79 32.78
C ALA A 522 -25.53 -14.64 32.25
N SER A 523 -24.41 -14.42 32.91
CA SER A 523 -23.39 -13.45 32.53
C SER A 523 -22.61 -13.88 31.29
N ALA A 524 -21.95 -12.92 30.62
CA ALA A 524 -21.07 -13.20 29.49
C ALA A 524 -19.92 -14.16 29.85
N ALA A 525 -19.46 -14.14 31.11
CA ALA A 525 -18.40 -15.04 31.59
C ALA A 525 -18.88 -16.50 31.68
N GLU A 526 -20.09 -16.72 32.20
CA GLU A 526 -20.70 -18.06 32.27
C GLU A 526 -20.98 -18.61 30.87
N LEU A 527 -21.51 -17.78 29.96
CA LEU A 527 -21.70 -18.15 28.55
C LEU A 527 -20.37 -18.52 27.88
N LYS A 528 -19.30 -17.77 28.17
CA LYS A 528 -17.97 -18.07 27.63
C LYS A 528 -17.41 -19.40 28.13
N GLN A 529 -17.53 -19.67 29.43
CA GLN A 529 -17.11 -20.93 30.03
C GLN A 529 -17.85 -22.12 29.41
N GLU A 530 -19.17 -22.01 29.27
CA GLU A 530 -19.99 -23.07 28.68
C GLU A 530 -19.68 -23.26 27.18
N ALA A 531 -19.53 -22.18 26.42
CA ALA A 531 -19.17 -22.27 25.01
C ALA A 531 -17.81 -22.96 24.81
N ILE A 532 -16.82 -22.67 25.66
CA ILE A 532 -15.51 -23.34 25.64
C ILE A 532 -15.65 -24.82 26.00
N ARG A 533 -16.45 -25.15 27.02
CA ARG A 533 -16.75 -26.54 27.40
C ARG A 533 -17.38 -27.33 26.25
N LEU A 534 -18.23 -26.68 25.45
CA LEU A 534 -18.88 -27.24 24.26
C LEU A 534 -17.96 -27.28 23.01
N GLY A 535 -16.72 -26.79 23.12
CA GLY A 535 -15.69 -26.91 22.09
C GLY A 535 -15.32 -25.62 21.37
N MET A 536 -15.90 -24.48 21.73
CA MET A 536 -15.49 -23.18 21.18
C MET A 536 -14.03 -22.88 21.55
N SER A 537 -13.22 -22.52 20.57
CA SER A 537 -11.91 -21.90 20.83
C SER A 537 -12.11 -20.40 21.00
N SER A 538 -11.62 -19.84 22.11
CA SER A 538 -11.65 -18.38 22.32
C SER A 538 -10.76 -17.63 21.31
N LEU A 539 -10.91 -16.31 21.23
CA LEU A 539 -9.99 -15.46 20.45
C LEU A 539 -8.53 -15.69 20.87
N ARG A 540 -8.26 -15.80 22.17
CA ARG A 540 -6.91 -16.05 22.70
C ARG A 540 -6.37 -17.42 22.27
N MET A 541 -7.17 -18.47 22.42
CA MET A 541 -6.78 -19.84 22.05
C MET A 541 -6.52 -19.95 20.53
N SER A 542 -7.36 -19.32 19.71
CA SER A 542 -7.16 -19.27 18.25
C SER A 542 -5.88 -18.51 17.89
N ALA A 543 -5.62 -17.36 18.54
CA ALA A 543 -4.40 -16.59 18.32
C ALA A 543 -3.13 -17.37 18.69
N LEU A 544 -3.15 -18.09 19.82
CA LEU A 544 -2.04 -18.97 20.23
C LEU A 544 -1.83 -20.13 19.25
N ARG A 545 -2.89 -20.67 18.63
CA ARG A 545 -2.75 -21.66 17.56
C ARG A 545 -2.01 -21.08 16.36
N LYS A 546 -2.37 -19.87 15.91
CA LYS A 546 -1.65 -19.18 14.81
C LYS A 546 -0.18 -18.85 15.17
N LEU A 547 0.11 -18.64 16.45
CA LEU A 547 1.48 -18.48 16.95
C LEU A 547 2.26 -19.80 16.84
N MET A 548 1.68 -20.92 17.29
CA MET A 548 2.30 -22.25 17.18
C MET A 548 2.52 -22.68 15.72
N ASP A 549 1.64 -22.25 14.80
CA ASP A 549 1.80 -22.46 13.35
C ASP A 549 2.89 -21.56 12.72
N GLY A 550 3.56 -20.70 13.51
CA GLY A 550 4.60 -19.79 13.05
C GLY A 550 4.10 -18.71 12.10
N MET A 551 2.84 -18.28 12.23
CA MET A 551 2.22 -17.25 11.38
C MET A 551 2.33 -15.84 11.98
N THR A 552 2.39 -15.72 13.30
CA THR A 552 2.43 -14.42 14.01
C THR A 552 3.37 -14.50 15.22
N THR A 553 3.45 -13.43 16.03
CA THR A 553 4.31 -13.34 17.22
C THR A 553 3.48 -13.25 18.50
N LEU A 554 4.11 -13.53 19.65
CA LEU A 554 3.45 -13.40 20.95
C LEU A 554 2.99 -11.96 21.22
N GLU A 555 3.77 -10.97 20.78
CA GLU A 555 3.44 -9.54 20.84
C GLU A 555 2.08 -9.27 20.16
N GLU A 556 1.88 -9.81 18.96
CA GLU A 556 0.62 -9.66 18.22
C GLU A 556 -0.55 -10.40 18.86
N VAL A 557 -0.31 -11.59 19.42
CA VAL A 557 -1.35 -12.36 20.12
C VAL A 557 -1.84 -11.58 21.34
N VAL A 558 -0.91 -11.07 22.16
CA VAL A 558 -1.24 -10.29 23.36
C VAL A 558 -1.86 -8.94 23.02
N GLY A 559 -1.35 -8.25 22.00
CA GLY A 559 -1.87 -6.93 21.59
C GLY A 559 -3.29 -6.97 21.01
N ASN A 560 -3.73 -8.09 20.43
CA ASN A 560 -5.02 -8.18 19.74
C ASN A 560 -6.09 -8.98 20.50
N THR A 561 -5.76 -9.66 21.60
CA THR A 561 -6.71 -10.52 22.33
C THR A 561 -6.65 -10.28 23.84
N ALA A 562 -7.74 -10.55 24.56
CA ALA A 562 -7.74 -10.54 26.02
C ALA A 562 -7.33 -11.94 26.56
N PRO A 563 -6.72 -12.05 27.74
CA PRO A 563 -6.49 -13.36 28.37
C PRO A 563 -7.82 -13.98 28.82
N ASP A 564 -7.92 -15.31 28.76
CA ASP A 564 -9.04 -16.05 29.33
C ASP A 564 -8.79 -16.26 30.82
N ARG A 565 -9.36 -15.37 31.67
CA ARG A 565 -9.33 -15.52 33.12
C ARG A 565 -10.69 -16.06 33.56
N PHE A 566 -10.69 -17.29 34.07
CA PHE A 566 -11.88 -17.95 34.63
C PHE A 566 -11.85 -17.94 36.15
#